data_AF-A0A535CI16-F1
#
_entry.id   AF-A0A535CI16-F1
#
_cell.length_a   1.000
_cell.length_b   1.000
_cell.length_c   1.000
_cell.angle_alpha   90.00
_cell.angle_beta   90.00
_cell.angle_gamma   90.00
#
_symmetry.space_group_name_H-M   'P 1'
#
loop_
_entity.id
_entity.type
_entity.pdbx_description
1 polymer ?
#
loop_
_entity_poly.entity_id
_entity_poly.type
_entity_poly.pdbx_seq_one_letter_code
_entity_poly.pdbx_strand_id
1 'polypeptide(L)'
;VVQHIGHMQIRNRGTIVGSIAHADPAAELPALLTCLNGEVVAQSVHGERIIKADEFFTGYLSTALNPGEILTEVRFPWITPQSGWAFAEFARRSGDYALVGAAAVVTPSLDDHCISAHIAYLGIAGLPLRVREIENMLIETTFDEKVLDEASELARTFVSEDMEDVHATVDYRRALTAEITRRVLRMAWARCEH
;
A
#
# COMPACT_ATOMS: atom_id res chain seq x y z
N VAL A 1 -4.67 0.81 -9.55
CA VAL A 1 -3.83 -0.31 -9.05
C VAL A 1 -3.77 -1.48 -10.03
N VAL A 2 -4.88 -2.15 -10.36
CA VAL A 2 -4.87 -3.41 -11.16
C VAL A 2 -4.10 -3.36 -12.49
N GLN A 3 -4.01 -2.21 -13.16
CA GLN A 3 -3.23 -2.05 -14.40
C GLN A 3 -1.72 -2.32 -14.25
N HIS A 4 -1.18 -2.21 -13.03
CA HIS A 4 0.22 -2.46 -12.67
C HIS A 4 0.53 -3.96 -12.56
N ILE A 5 -0.48 -4.75 -12.19
CA ILE A 5 -0.34 -6.17 -11.85
C ILE A 5 -0.15 -7.00 -13.12
N GLY A 6 1.07 -7.48 -13.35
CA GLY A 6 1.39 -8.42 -14.42
C GLY A 6 0.95 -7.96 -15.82
N HIS A 7 0.83 -8.93 -16.71
CA HIS A 7 0.23 -8.73 -18.03
C HIS A 7 -1.22 -9.23 -18.06
N MET A 8 -1.95 -8.86 -19.11
CA MET A 8 -3.36 -9.24 -19.31
C MET A 8 -3.64 -10.73 -19.05
N GLN A 9 -2.75 -11.62 -19.52
CA GLN A 9 -2.87 -13.06 -19.38
C GLN A 9 -2.83 -13.50 -17.91
N ILE A 10 -1.98 -12.86 -17.10
CA ILE A 10 -1.89 -13.10 -15.66
C ILE A 10 -3.17 -12.58 -15.00
N ARG A 11 -3.64 -11.38 -15.34
CA ARG A 11 -4.87 -10.79 -14.77
C ARG A 11 -6.14 -11.57 -15.11
N ASN A 12 -6.18 -12.29 -16.22
CA ASN A 12 -7.30 -13.17 -16.59
C ASN A 12 -7.36 -14.47 -15.78
N ARG A 13 -6.32 -14.80 -15.01
CA ARG A 13 -6.19 -16.05 -14.25
C ARG A 13 -5.98 -15.82 -12.76
N GLY A 14 -5.24 -14.79 -12.41
CA GLY A 14 -4.97 -14.37 -11.04
C GLY A 14 -6.25 -13.87 -10.37
N THR A 15 -6.37 -14.15 -9.08
CA THR A 15 -7.51 -13.70 -8.27
C THR A 15 -7.03 -12.69 -7.24
N ILE A 16 -7.91 -11.75 -6.88
CA ILE A 16 -7.62 -10.76 -5.82
C ILE A 16 -7.30 -11.48 -4.50
N VAL A 17 -8.16 -12.43 -4.13
CA VAL A 17 -8.00 -13.25 -2.94
C VAL A 17 -6.69 -14.04 -2.96
N GLY A 18 -6.33 -14.64 -4.10
CA GLY A 18 -5.10 -15.42 -4.24
C GLY A 18 -3.85 -14.57 -4.10
N SER A 19 -3.83 -13.36 -4.69
CA SER A 19 -2.71 -12.43 -4.53
C SER A 19 -2.53 -11.97 -3.09
N ILE A 20 -3.63 -11.68 -2.38
CA ILE A 20 -3.60 -11.29 -0.97
C ILE A 20 -3.18 -12.46 -0.08
N ALA A 21 -3.70 -13.66 -0.32
CA ALA A 21 -3.29 -14.88 0.39
C ALA A 21 -1.81 -15.23 0.16
N HIS A 22 -1.26 -14.91 -1.02
CA HIS A 22 0.14 -15.16 -1.34
C HIS A 22 1.09 -14.27 -0.53
N ALA A 23 0.63 -13.08 -0.11
CA ALA A 23 1.35 -12.18 0.79
C ALA A 23 2.78 -11.84 0.35
N ASP A 24 2.99 -11.67 -0.96
CA ASP A 24 4.24 -11.14 -1.47
C ASP A 24 4.37 -9.65 -1.12
N PRO A 25 5.45 -9.22 -0.43
CA PRO A 25 5.62 -7.82 -0.03
C PRO A 25 5.79 -6.84 -1.20
N ALA A 26 6.13 -7.34 -2.39
CA ALA A 26 6.22 -6.56 -3.61
C ALA A 26 4.90 -6.53 -4.41
N ALA A 27 3.84 -7.16 -3.92
CA ALA A 27 2.53 -7.17 -4.59
C ALA A 27 1.67 -5.96 -4.19
N GLU A 28 0.91 -5.49 -5.17
CA GLU A 28 0.13 -4.25 -5.11
C GLU A 28 -1.16 -4.41 -4.31
N LEU A 29 -1.79 -5.59 -4.36
CA LEU A 29 -3.06 -5.85 -3.67
C LEU A 29 -2.92 -5.95 -2.14
N PRO A 30 -1.88 -6.61 -1.58
CA PRO A 30 -1.57 -6.50 -0.15
C PRO A 30 -1.41 -5.06 0.32
N ALA A 31 -0.61 -4.24 -0.40
CA ALA A 31 -0.41 -2.84 -0.06
C ALA A 31 -1.71 -2.01 -0.15
N LEU A 32 -2.54 -2.26 -1.18
CA LEU A 32 -3.84 -1.61 -1.31
C LEU A 32 -4.78 -1.95 -0.14
N LEU A 33 -4.85 -3.23 0.25
CA LEU A 33 -5.66 -3.68 1.37
C LEU A 33 -5.23 -3.01 2.68
N THR A 34 -3.92 -2.96 2.92
CA THR A 34 -3.29 -2.31 4.07
C THR A 34 -3.54 -0.79 4.06
N CYS A 35 -3.42 -0.12 2.92
CA CYS A 35 -3.71 1.31 2.75
C CYS A 35 -5.17 1.63 3.10
N LEU A 36 -6.12 0.83 2.60
CA LEU A 36 -7.55 1.06 2.78
C LEU A 36 -8.07 0.60 4.14
N ASN A 37 -7.21 0.06 5.01
CA ASN A 37 -7.62 -0.55 6.27
C ASN A 37 -8.68 -1.64 6.08
N GLY A 38 -8.51 -2.44 5.03
CA GLY A 38 -9.46 -3.49 4.70
C GLY A 38 -9.33 -4.72 5.58
N GLU A 39 -10.12 -5.72 5.24
CA GLU A 39 -10.19 -6.98 5.98
C GLU A 39 -10.39 -8.16 5.02
N VAL A 40 -10.01 -9.33 5.50
CA VAL A 40 -10.20 -10.60 4.79
C VAL A 40 -11.09 -11.52 5.60
N VAL A 41 -11.77 -12.42 4.91
CA VAL A 41 -12.62 -13.45 5.51
C VAL A 41 -11.96 -14.80 5.31
N ALA A 42 -11.61 -15.45 6.42
CA ALA A 42 -11.03 -16.77 6.45
C ALA A 42 -12.08 -17.79 6.90
N GLN A 43 -12.26 -18.86 6.12
CA GLN A 43 -13.21 -19.92 6.40
C GLN A 43 -12.48 -21.26 6.60
N SER A 44 -12.94 -22.04 7.58
CA SER A 44 -12.54 -23.42 7.80
C SER A 44 -13.77 -24.29 8.07
N VAL A 45 -13.56 -25.59 8.33
CA VAL A 45 -14.62 -26.51 8.79
C VAL A 45 -15.20 -26.13 10.14
N HIS A 46 -14.52 -25.29 10.92
CA HIS A 46 -14.94 -24.86 12.25
C HIS A 46 -15.69 -23.51 12.25
N GLY A 47 -15.76 -22.84 11.10
CA GLY A 47 -16.48 -21.57 10.95
C GLY A 47 -15.69 -20.52 10.18
N GLU A 48 -16.12 -19.28 10.32
CA GLU A 48 -15.58 -18.11 9.64
C GLU A 48 -15.02 -17.10 10.65
N ARG A 49 -13.93 -16.43 10.29
CA ARG A 49 -13.43 -15.26 11.01
C ARG A 49 -12.95 -14.16 10.07
N ILE A 50 -13.07 -12.93 10.53
CA ILE A 50 -12.61 -11.73 9.84
C ILE A 50 -11.26 -11.33 10.43
N ILE A 51 -10.29 -11.00 9.58
CA ILE A 51 -8.94 -10.58 9.97
C ILE A 51 -8.64 -9.23 9.33
N LYS A 52 -8.21 -8.24 10.13
CA LYS A 52 -7.84 -6.92 9.61
C LYS A 52 -6.51 -6.98 8.85
N ALA A 53 -6.33 -6.08 7.89
CA ALA A 53 -5.12 -6.06 7.06
C ALA A 53 -3.82 -5.93 7.88
N ASP A 54 -3.84 -5.14 8.96
CA ASP A 54 -2.70 -4.93 9.87
C ASP A 54 -2.38 -6.16 10.74
N GLU A 55 -3.29 -7.11 10.85
CA GLU A 55 -3.11 -8.39 11.55
C GLU A 55 -2.89 -9.55 10.58
N PHE A 56 -3.25 -9.37 9.30
CA PHE A 56 -3.29 -10.47 8.33
C PHE A 56 -1.91 -10.84 7.79
N PHE A 57 -1.05 -9.87 7.51
CA PHE A 57 0.30 -10.10 6.98
C PHE A 57 1.30 -10.22 8.13
N THR A 58 1.97 -11.36 8.24
CA THR A 58 2.84 -11.68 9.38
C THR A 58 4.33 -11.69 9.03
N GLY A 59 4.66 -11.62 7.74
CA GLY A 59 6.03 -11.58 7.24
C GLY A 59 6.11 -11.96 5.75
N TYR A 60 7.32 -12.23 5.29
CA TYR A 60 7.60 -12.56 3.90
C TYR A 60 6.84 -13.82 3.48
N LEU A 61 5.91 -13.70 2.52
CA LEU A 61 5.06 -14.79 2.03
C LEU A 61 4.28 -15.50 3.15
N SER A 62 3.98 -14.79 4.23
CA SER A 62 3.33 -15.35 5.42
C SER A 62 2.10 -14.54 5.82
N THR A 63 1.07 -15.26 6.26
CA THR A 63 -0.21 -14.69 6.69
C THR A 63 -0.63 -15.25 8.04
N ALA A 64 -1.65 -14.65 8.63
CA ALA A 64 -2.30 -15.13 9.84
C ALA A 64 -3.28 -16.30 9.63
N LEU A 65 -3.31 -16.91 8.43
CA LEU A 65 -4.13 -18.09 8.16
C LEU A 65 -3.64 -19.29 8.95
N ASN A 66 -4.59 -19.97 9.61
CA ASN A 66 -4.34 -21.25 10.25
C ASN A 66 -4.37 -22.39 9.22
N PRO A 67 -3.73 -23.54 9.52
CA PRO A 67 -3.91 -24.75 8.73
C PRO A 67 -5.38 -25.12 8.56
N GLY A 68 -5.82 -25.33 7.32
CA GLY A 68 -7.21 -25.66 6.99
C GLY A 68 -8.14 -24.44 6.80
N GLU A 69 -7.63 -23.22 6.96
CA GLU A 69 -8.33 -22.00 6.54
C GLU A 69 -8.10 -21.70 5.06
N ILE A 70 -9.13 -21.17 4.40
CA ILE A 70 -9.10 -20.65 3.05
C ILE A 70 -9.66 -19.23 3.09
N LEU A 71 -9.01 -18.28 2.41
CA LEU A 71 -9.62 -16.98 2.17
C LEU A 71 -10.75 -17.10 1.16
N THR A 72 -11.92 -16.60 1.54
CA THR A 72 -13.13 -16.62 0.70
C THR A 72 -13.49 -15.24 0.19
N GLU A 73 -13.21 -14.19 0.98
CA GLU A 73 -13.55 -12.81 0.64
C GLU A 73 -12.43 -11.84 1.04
N VAL A 74 -12.38 -10.72 0.32
CA VAL A 74 -11.60 -9.53 0.67
C VAL A 74 -12.56 -8.35 0.64
N ARG A 75 -12.54 -7.53 1.68
CA ARG A 75 -13.44 -6.38 1.85
C ARG A 75 -12.60 -5.10 1.93
N PHE A 76 -12.82 -4.23 0.96
CA PHE A 76 -12.23 -2.90 0.93
C PHE A 76 -13.26 -1.88 1.40
N PRO A 77 -12.96 -1.06 2.42
CA PRO A 77 -13.82 0.03 2.83
C PRO A 77 -14.01 1.05 1.70
N TRP A 78 -15.19 1.65 1.64
CA TRP A 78 -15.43 2.78 0.77
C TRP A 78 -14.64 4.00 1.28
N ILE A 79 -13.94 4.67 0.37
CA ILE A 79 -13.39 6.00 0.64
C ILE A 79 -14.49 7.04 0.43
N THR A 80 -14.39 8.19 1.10
CA THR A 80 -15.37 9.27 0.92
C THR A 80 -15.26 9.85 -0.49
N PRO A 81 -16.36 10.34 -1.11
CA PRO A 81 -16.31 10.90 -2.46
C PRO A 81 -15.31 12.05 -2.62
N GLN A 82 -15.11 12.84 -1.57
CA GLN A 82 -14.14 13.95 -1.53
C GLN A 82 -12.68 13.48 -1.49
N SER A 83 -12.43 12.20 -1.18
CA SER A 83 -11.08 11.67 -1.02
C SER A 83 -10.36 11.60 -2.35
N GLY A 84 -9.17 12.19 -2.38
CA GLY A 84 -8.20 11.98 -3.44
C GLY A 84 -7.39 10.71 -3.19
N TRP A 85 -7.02 10.01 -4.27
CA TRP A 85 -6.19 8.80 -4.17
C TRP A 85 -5.18 8.68 -5.32
N ALA A 86 -4.08 7.98 -5.02
CA ALA A 86 -3.09 7.64 -6.00
C ALA A 86 -2.42 6.30 -5.69
N PHE A 87 -1.94 5.67 -6.75
CA PHE A 87 -1.03 4.54 -6.67
C PHE A 87 0.05 4.75 -7.71
N ALA A 88 1.29 4.50 -7.34
CA ALA A 88 2.40 4.46 -8.28
C ALA A 88 3.46 3.48 -7.79
N GLU A 89 4.24 2.96 -8.73
CA GLU A 89 5.35 2.06 -8.44
C GLU A 89 6.51 2.32 -9.41
N PHE A 90 7.69 1.90 -8.98
CA PHE A 90 8.85 1.69 -9.81
C PHE A 90 9.04 0.20 -9.99
N ALA A 91 8.94 -0.27 -11.23
CA ALA A 91 9.28 -1.63 -11.63
C ALA A 91 10.34 -1.56 -12.74
N ARG A 92 11.15 -2.61 -12.89
CA ARG A 92 12.18 -2.65 -13.95
C ARG A 92 11.56 -2.69 -15.34
N ARG A 93 10.41 -3.35 -15.46
CA ARG A 93 9.61 -3.48 -16.68
C ARG A 93 8.14 -3.49 -16.28
N SER A 94 7.27 -3.04 -17.19
CA SER A 94 5.82 -3.07 -16.95
C SER A 94 5.36 -4.51 -16.67
N GLY A 95 4.65 -4.72 -15.56
CA GLY A 95 4.13 -6.03 -15.17
C GLY A 95 5.12 -6.92 -14.39
N ASP A 96 6.36 -6.47 -14.18
CA ASP A 96 7.23 -7.09 -13.16
C ASP A 96 6.79 -6.66 -11.76
N TYR A 97 7.19 -7.42 -10.74
CA TYR A 97 7.10 -6.96 -9.35
C TYR A 97 7.77 -5.60 -9.15
N ALA A 98 7.15 -4.77 -8.31
CA ALA A 98 7.68 -3.46 -7.96
C ALA A 98 8.99 -3.59 -7.18
N LEU A 99 9.95 -2.72 -7.50
CA LEU A 99 11.07 -2.42 -6.61
C LEU A 99 10.54 -1.65 -5.39
N VAL A 100 9.77 -0.61 -5.63
CA VAL A 100 9.12 0.21 -4.59
C VAL A 100 7.81 0.72 -5.16
N GLY A 101 6.75 0.72 -4.35
CA GLY A 101 5.50 1.39 -4.70
C GLY A 101 4.79 1.94 -3.48
N ALA A 102 3.80 2.79 -3.73
CA ALA A 102 2.96 3.37 -2.70
C ALA A 102 1.52 3.52 -3.17
N ALA A 103 0.59 3.27 -2.25
CA ALA A 103 -0.82 3.64 -2.35
C ALA A 103 -1.08 4.76 -1.32
N ALA A 104 -1.81 5.80 -1.72
CA ALA A 104 -2.22 6.88 -0.84
C ALA A 104 -3.70 7.22 -1.04
N VAL A 105 -4.39 7.50 0.07
CA VAL A 105 -5.73 8.09 0.11
C VAL A 105 -5.68 9.24 1.09
N VAL A 106 -6.19 10.40 0.67
CA VAL A 106 -6.23 11.62 1.48
C VAL A 106 -7.61 12.24 1.38
N THR A 107 -8.10 12.83 2.46
CA THR A 107 -9.41 13.48 2.49
C THR A 107 -9.25 14.94 2.91
N PRO A 108 -9.74 15.91 2.11
CA PRO A 108 -9.68 17.32 2.47
C PRO A 108 -10.83 17.69 3.43
N SER A 109 -10.62 18.75 4.20
CA SER A 109 -11.67 19.53 4.85
C SER A 109 -12.29 20.51 3.86
N LEU A 110 -13.35 21.20 4.31
CA LEU A 110 -13.93 22.33 3.58
C LEU A 110 -12.97 23.51 3.45
N ASP A 111 -11.99 23.63 4.34
CA ASP A 111 -11.00 24.70 4.38
C ASP A 111 -9.68 24.29 3.69
N ASP A 112 -9.70 23.23 2.88
CA ASP A 112 -8.55 22.72 2.10
C ASP A 112 -7.37 22.20 2.95
N HIS A 113 -7.67 21.68 4.14
CA HIS A 113 -6.69 21.01 5.01
C HIS A 113 -6.95 19.50 5.07
N CYS A 114 -5.90 18.69 5.18
CA CYS A 114 -6.06 17.24 5.29
C CYS A 114 -6.70 16.83 6.62
N ILE A 115 -7.81 16.09 6.58
CA ILE A 115 -8.47 15.54 7.79
C ILE A 115 -8.28 14.04 7.95
N SER A 116 -7.85 13.36 6.90
CA SER A 116 -7.50 11.94 6.92
C SER A 116 -6.46 11.65 5.87
N ALA A 117 -5.43 10.88 6.23
CA ALA A 117 -4.40 10.42 5.32
C ALA A 117 -4.10 8.95 5.60
N HIS A 118 -4.02 8.16 4.54
CA HIS A 118 -3.65 6.76 4.56
C HIS A 118 -2.53 6.57 3.53
N ILE A 119 -1.38 6.03 3.94
CA ILE A 119 -0.30 5.69 3.00
C ILE A 119 0.30 4.32 3.34
N ALA A 120 0.35 3.45 2.34
CA ALA A 120 1.01 2.16 2.45
C ALA A 120 1.97 1.90 1.30
N TYR A 121 3.03 1.16 1.60
CA TYR A 121 4.12 0.86 0.68
C TYR A 121 4.22 -0.64 0.39
N LEU A 122 4.77 -0.95 -0.78
CA LEU A 122 5.19 -2.27 -1.22
C LEU A 122 6.68 -2.25 -1.62
N GLY A 123 7.38 -3.37 -1.43
CA GLY A 123 8.77 -3.54 -1.84
C GLY A 123 9.80 -2.79 -0.98
N ILE A 124 9.42 -2.31 0.22
CA ILE A 124 10.31 -1.59 1.15
C ILE A 124 10.53 -2.31 2.49
N ALA A 125 9.80 -3.39 2.75
CA ALA A 125 9.89 -4.21 3.94
C ALA A 125 9.40 -5.63 3.61
N GLY A 126 9.57 -6.57 4.55
CA GLY A 126 9.12 -7.96 4.41
C GLY A 126 7.60 -8.17 4.42
N LEU A 127 6.78 -7.11 4.46
CA LEU A 127 5.32 -7.11 4.39
C LEU A 127 4.81 -5.74 3.92
N PRO A 128 3.57 -5.61 3.40
CA PRO A 128 3.02 -4.30 3.03
C PRO A 128 2.95 -3.38 4.26
N LEU A 129 3.53 -2.18 4.15
CA LEU A 129 3.75 -1.31 5.31
C LEU A 129 2.91 -0.05 5.24
N ARG A 130 1.93 0.11 6.14
CA ARG A 130 1.24 1.38 6.39
C ARG A 130 2.05 2.22 7.37
N VAL A 131 2.28 3.49 7.06
CA VAL A 131 3.16 4.37 7.85
C VAL A 131 2.35 5.48 8.52
N ARG A 132 1.88 5.23 9.75
CA ARG A 132 1.00 6.14 10.49
C ARG A 132 1.71 7.45 10.87
N GLU A 133 3.02 7.43 11.01
CA GLU A 133 3.84 8.60 11.30
C GLU A 133 3.77 9.64 10.17
N ILE A 134 3.80 9.18 8.92
CA ILE A 134 3.60 10.04 7.75
C ILE A 134 2.14 10.50 7.71
N GLU A 135 1.18 9.61 7.93
CA GLU A 135 -0.25 9.97 7.95
C GLU A 135 -0.54 11.11 8.92
N ASN A 136 -0.05 11.01 10.16
CA ASN A 136 -0.24 12.01 11.20
C ASN A 136 0.43 13.35 10.87
N MET A 137 1.59 13.33 10.21
CA MET A 137 2.29 14.54 9.75
C MET A 137 1.47 15.32 8.72
N LEU A 138 0.66 14.63 7.92
CA LEU A 138 -0.12 15.25 6.85
C LEU A 138 -1.41 15.92 7.34
N ILE A 139 -1.94 15.52 8.50
CA ILE A 139 -3.17 16.06 9.07
C ILE A 139 -3.02 17.57 9.35
N GLU A 140 -4.07 18.34 9.07
CA GLU A 140 -4.14 19.81 9.11
C GLU A 140 -3.19 20.54 8.13
N THR A 141 -2.58 19.84 7.17
CA THR A 141 -1.70 20.45 6.14
C THR A 141 -2.38 20.58 4.77
N THR A 142 -1.78 21.34 3.87
CA THR A 142 -2.23 21.60 2.49
C THR A 142 -1.35 20.91 1.43
N PHE A 143 -0.50 19.95 1.83
CA PHE A 143 0.44 19.24 0.93
C PHE A 143 1.33 20.17 0.10
N ASP A 144 1.80 21.28 0.69
CA ASP A 144 2.80 22.13 0.05
C ASP A 144 4.15 21.40 -0.15
N GLU A 145 5.06 22.00 -0.92
CA GLU A 145 6.36 21.38 -1.23
C GLU A 145 7.17 21.03 0.02
N LYS A 146 7.06 21.83 1.09
CA LYS A 146 7.78 21.58 2.34
C LYS A 146 7.22 20.34 3.05
N VAL A 147 5.90 20.21 3.16
CA VAL A 147 5.25 19.03 3.74
C VAL A 147 5.58 17.77 2.93
N LEU A 148 5.57 17.88 1.60
CA LEU A 148 5.94 16.77 0.72
C LEU A 148 7.41 16.37 0.88
N ASP A 149 8.33 17.34 1.01
CA ASP A 149 9.76 17.10 1.29
C ASP A 149 9.94 16.37 2.62
N GLU A 150 9.31 16.85 3.70
CA GLU A 150 9.39 16.26 5.04
C GLU A 150 8.83 14.82 5.06
N ALA A 151 7.68 14.58 4.44
CA ALA A 151 7.10 13.25 4.31
C ALA A 151 8.00 12.31 3.50
N SER A 152 8.65 12.82 2.45
CA SER A 152 9.56 12.05 1.60
C SER A 152 10.81 11.61 2.36
N GLU A 153 11.43 12.51 3.11
CA GLU A 153 12.61 12.17 3.92
C GLU A 153 12.28 11.20 5.04
N LEU A 154 11.13 11.39 5.70
CA LEU A 154 10.64 10.45 6.70
C LEU A 154 10.38 9.06 6.09
N ALA A 155 9.81 8.97 4.88
CA ALA A 155 9.56 7.69 4.23
C ALA A 155 10.83 6.84 4.01
N ARG A 156 11.99 7.47 3.81
CA ARG A 156 13.28 6.77 3.63
C ARG A 156 13.66 5.93 4.83
N THR A 157 13.28 6.36 6.03
CA THR A 157 13.65 5.68 7.28
C THR A 157 12.89 4.39 7.50
N PHE A 158 11.81 4.16 6.75
CA PHE A 158 10.98 2.94 6.83
C PHE A 158 11.43 1.83 5.88
N VAL A 159 12.43 2.08 5.02
CA VAL A 159 13.01 1.03 4.18
C VAL A 159 13.87 0.12 5.05
N SER A 160 13.48 -1.15 5.11
CA SER A 160 14.18 -2.16 5.90
C SER A 160 15.55 -2.51 5.29
N GLU A 161 16.52 -2.79 6.16
CA GLU A 161 17.90 -3.12 5.78
C GLU A 161 18.02 -4.48 5.07
N ASP A 162 17.04 -5.37 5.25
CA ASP A 162 16.98 -6.69 4.61
C ASP A 162 16.41 -6.67 3.19
N MET A 163 16.10 -5.49 2.64
CA MET A 163 15.55 -5.33 1.30
C MET A 163 16.60 -5.26 0.19
N GLU A 164 17.88 -5.50 0.48
CA GLU A 164 18.89 -5.62 -0.56
C GLU A 164 18.71 -6.90 -1.38
N ASP A 165 18.69 -6.77 -2.71
CA ASP A 165 18.65 -7.91 -3.61
C ASP A 165 19.43 -7.67 -4.91
N VAL A 166 19.36 -8.65 -5.81
CA VAL A 166 19.99 -8.59 -7.14
C VAL A 166 19.41 -7.51 -8.06
N HIS A 167 18.39 -6.77 -7.64
CA HIS A 167 17.69 -5.78 -8.44
C HIS A 167 17.85 -4.35 -7.90
N ALA A 168 18.04 -4.18 -6.60
CA ALA A 168 18.22 -2.88 -5.97
C ALA A 168 18.95 -2.99 -4.62
N THR A 169 19.85 -2.03 -4.37
CA THR A 169 20.41 -1.80 -3.03
C THR A 169 19.36 -1.13 -2.14
N VAL A 170 19.54 -1.23 -0.82
CA VAL A 170 18.68 -0.53 0.15
C VAL A 170 18.70 0.98 -0.08
N ASP A 171 19.86 1.58 -0.35
CA ASP A 171 19.96 3.02 -0.60
C ASP A 171 19.22 3.46 -1.88
N TYR A 172 19.22 2.62 -2.91
CA TYR A 172 18.42 2.87 -4.10
C TYR A 172 16.93 2.78 -3.79
N ARG A 173 16.49 1.78 -3.00
CA ARG A 173 15.10 1.71 -2.53
C ARG A 173 14.72 2.93 -1.69
N ARG A 174 15.58 3.42 -0.79
CA ARG A 174 15.36 4.66 -0.04
C ARG A 174 15.16 5.87 -0.93
N ALA A 175 15.94 6.00 -1.99
CA ALA A 175 15.77 7.08 -2.97
C ALA A 175 14.43 6.96 -3.72
N LEU A 176 14.08 5.75 -4.17
CA LEU A 176 12.80 5.49 -4.83
C LEU A 176 11.60 5.69 -3.90
N THR A 177 11.72 5.33 -2.62
CA THR A 177 10.67 5.54 -1.61
C THR A 177 10.42 7.03 -1.40
N ALA A 178 11.46 7.85 -1.21
CA ALA A 178 11.27 9.30 -1.11
C ALA A 178 10.52 9.88 -2.33
N GLU A 179 10.97 9.52 -3.54
CA GLU A 179 10.35 10.03 -4.77
C GLU A 179 8.91 9.55 -4.93
N ILE A 180 8.64 8.25 -4.70
CA ILE A 180 7.29 7.72 -4.85
C ILE A 180 6.34 8.36 -3.84
N THR A 181 6.77 8.60 -2.59
CA THR A 181 5.99 9.26 -1.55
C THR A 181 5.53 10.64 -2.01
N ARG A 182 6.47 11.51 -2.43
CA ARG A 182 6.15 12.83 -2.98
C ARG A 182 5.13 12.74 -4.09
N ARG A 183 5.38 11.85 -5.05
CA ARG A 183 4.55 11.69 -6.25
C ARG A 183 3.13 11.24 -5.90
N VAL A 184 2.97 10.22 -5.08
CA VAL A 184 1.62 9.69 -4.76
C VAL A 184 0.84 10.66 -3.89
N LEU A 185 1.48 11.32 -2.92
CA LEU A 185 0.78 12.29 -2.07
C LEU A 185 0.32 13.50 -2.88
N ARG A 186 1.19 14.06 -3.72
CA ARG A 186 0.82 15.16 -4.62
C ARG A 186 -0.31 14.76 -5.58
N MET A 187 -0.24 13.58 -6.18
CA MET A 187 -1.27 13.08 -7.10
C MET A 187 -2.59 12.80 -6.38
N ALA A 188 -2.55 12.26 -5.16
CA ALA A 188 -3.74 11.99 -4.37
C ALA A 188 -4.41 13.31 -4.00
N TRP A 189 -3.66 14.26 -3.45
CA TRP A 189 -4.19 15.58 -3.06
C TRP A 189 -4.81 16.33 -4.25
N ALA A 190 -4.16 16.34 -5.41
CA ALA A 190 -4.68 16.98 -6.62
C ALA A 190 -5.96 16.32 -7.19
N ARG A 191 -6.36 15.16 -6.67
CA ARG A 191 -7.58 14.42 -7.05
C ARG A 191 -8.67 14.50 -6.00
N CYS A 192 -8.45 15.23 -4.91
CA CYS A 192 -9.51 15.55 -3.98
C CYS A 192 -10.63 16.32 -4.69
N GLU A 193 -11.87 16.02 -4.33
CA GLU A 193 -13.03 16.80 -4.77
C GLU A 193 -13.42 17.76 -3.64
N HIS A 194 -13.49 19.06 -3.97
CA HIS A 194 -13.86 20.14 -3.05
C HIS A 194 -15.34 20.50 -3.19
#